data_AF-A0A7Y3JFI0-F1
#
_entry.id   AF-A0A7Y3JFI0-F1
#
_cell.length_a   1.000
_cell.length_b   1.000
_cell.length_c   1.000
_cell.angle_alpha   90.00
_cell.angle_beta   90.00
_cell.angle_gamma   90.00
#
_symmetry.space_group_name_H-M   'P 1'
#
loop_
_entity.id
_entity.type
_entity.pdbx_description
1 polymer ?
#
loop_
_entity_poly.entity_id
_entity_poly.type
_entity_poly.pdbx_seq_one_letter_code
_entity_poly.pdbx_strand_id
1 'polypeptide(L)'
;MPSALNLLKERGLFAQCSDEKELDELLQRESVSLYCGFDPTGPSLTVGHLVPVMAMAHLQKLGHRPVALIGGGTCRIGDPTGKSQLRQMLSPEQIDDHSKRFRRQLSRFLDFSEGKARMVDNADWLL
;
A
#
# COMPACT_ATOMS: atom_id res chain seq x y z
N MET A 1 23.95 -3.60 -10.22
CA MET A 1 22.66 -2.87 -10.18
C MET A 1 22.57 -2.18 -8.82
N PRO A 2 22.04 -0.95 -8.71
CA PRO A 2 21.83 -0.33 -7.41
C PRO A 2 20.88 -1.19 -6.57
N SER A 3 21.13 -1.30 -5.27
CA SER A 3 20.23 -2.03 -4.36
C SER A 3 18.84 -1.41 -4.38
N ALA A 4 17.81 -2.22 -4.10
CA ALA A 4 16.44 -1.75 -4.07
C ALA A 4 16.26 -0.56 -3.12
N LEU A 5 16.94 -0.59 -1.97
CA LEU A 5 16.92 0.49 -0.99
C LEU A 5 17.60 1.76 -1.52
N ASN A 6 18.75 1.64 -2.18
CA ASN A 6 19.44 2.79 -2.78
C ASN A 6 18.58 3.44 -3.86
N LEU A 7 17.88 2.66 -4.70
CA LEU A 7 16.94 3.21 -5.68
C LEU A 7 15.83 4.04 -5.02
N LEU A 8 15.27 3.57 -3.90
CA LEU A 8 14.23 4.31 -3.18
C LEU A 8 14.80 5.61 -2.58
N LYS A 9 16.00 5.58 -2.02
CA LYS A 9 16.69 6.76 -1.49
C LYS A 9 16.97 7.80 -2.57
N GLU A 10 17.55 7.39 -3.70
CA GLU A 10 17.84 8.28 -4.83
C GLU A 10 16.58 8.97 -5.39
N ARG A 11 15.43 8.30 -5.28
CA ARG A 11 14.13 8.84 -5.73
C ARG A 11 13.40 9.64 -4.66
N GLY A 12 13.96 9.81 -3.47
CA GLY A 12 13.31 10.49 -2.35
C GLY A 12 12.10 9.74 -1.79
N LEU A 13 12.04 8.41 -1.96
CA LEU A 13 10.97 7.53 -1.48
C LEU A 13 11.32 6.83 -0.15
N PHE A 14 12.40 7.25 0.51
CA PHE A 14 12.88 6.72 1.77
C PHE A 14 12.99 7.84 2.80
N ALA A 15 12.42 7.63 3.98
CA ALA A 15 12.43 8.61 5.06
C ALA A 15 13.01 8.03 6.36
N GLN A 16 12.43 6.91 6.82
CA GLN A 16 12.82 6.24 8.06
C GLN A 16 12.77 4.72 7.87
N CYS A 17 13.57 4.00 8.64
CA CYS A 17 13.66 2.55 8.63
C CYS A 17 13.97 2.03 10.03
N SER A 18 13.44 0.86 10.39
CA SER A 18 13.70 0.21 11.68
C SER A 18 15.15 -0.28 11.79
N ASP A 19 15.63 -0.96 10.75
CA ASP A 19 17.03 -1.34 10.57
C ASP A 19 17.37 -1.26 9.08
N GLU A 20 18.12 -0.23 8.71
CA GLU A 20 18.45 0.04 7.32
C GLU A 20 19.39 -1.01 6.72
N LYS A 21 20.35 -1.50 7.53
CA LYS A 21 21.36 -2.44 7.08
C LYS A 21 20.74 -3.80 6.83
N GLU A 22 19.97 -4.30 7.79
CA GLU A 22 19.28 -5.59 7.66
C GLU A 22 18.27 -5.57 6.50
N LEU A 23 17.55 -4.45 6.31
CA LEU A 23 16.64 -4.31 5.18
C LEU A 23 17.36 -4.36 3.83
N ASP A 24 18.49 -3.67 3.68
CA ASP A 24 19.26 -3.68 2.44
C ASP A 24 19.80 -5.08 2.12
N GLU A 25 20.34 -5.78 3.13
CA GLU A 25 20.81 -7.16 3.00
C GLU A 25 19.67 -8.12 2.61
N LEU A 26 18.50 -7.97 3.25
CA LEU A 26 17.31 -8.79 2.95
C LEU A 26 16.81 -8.57 1.52
N LEU A 27 16.69 -7.32 1.08
CA LEU A 27 16.22 -6.97 -0.27
C LEU A 27 17.19 -7.43 -1.37
N GLN A 28 18.48 -7.60 -1.06
CA GLN A 28 19.47 -8.15 -1.99
C GLN A 28 19.47 -9.68 -2.01
N ARG A 29 19.13 -10.31 -0.88
CA ARG A 29 19.17 -11.78 -0.74
C ARG A 29 17.97 -12.46 -1.39
N GLU A 30 16.77 -11.89 -1.28
CA GLU A 30 15.55 -12.59 -1.67
C GLU A 30 14.39 -11.70 -2.13
N SER A 31 13.39 -12.34 -2.76
CA SER A 31 12.13 -11.70 -3.14
C SER A 31 11.25 -11.49 -1.90
N VAL A 32 11.35 -10.31 -1.31
CA VAL A 32 10.55 -9.90 -0.14
C VAL A 32 9.10 -9.58 -0.51
N SER A 33 8.16 -9.99 0.33
CA SER A 33 6.77 -9.51 0.30
C SER A 33 6.62 -8.30 1.21
N LEU A 34 6.01 -7.23 0.70
CA LEU A 34 5.79 -5.98 1.44
C LEU A 34 4.33 -5.56 1.33
N TYR A 35 3.84 -4.77 2.28
CA TYR A 35 2.47 -4.24 2.22
C TYR A 35 2.41 -2.74 2.47
N CYS A 36 1.36 -2.11 1.94
CA CYS A 36 0.95 -0.77 2.30
C CYS A 36 -0.56 -0.73 2.48
N GLY A 37 -1.03 -0.04 3.52
CA GLY A 37 -2.45 0.12 3.84
C GLY A 37 -3.09 1.27 3.07
N PHE A 38 -4.29 1.03 2.55
CA PHE A 38 -5.13 2.01 1.86
C PHE A 38 -6.54 1.96 2.45
N ASP A 39 -6.91 3.02 3.15
CA ASP A 39 -8.25 3.19 3.71
C ASP A 39 -9.20 3.79 2.65
N PRO A 40 -10.24 3.08 2.18
CA PRO A 40 -11.20 3.56 1.17
C PRO A 40 -12.17 4.64 1.68
N THR A 41 -11.63 5.69 2.31
CA THR A 41 -12.37 6.82 2.92
C THR A 41 -12.99 7.78 1.90
N GLY A 42 -12.69 7.62 0.62
CA GLY A 42 -13.28 8.37 -0.48
C GLY A 42 -13.24 7.59 -1.79
N PRO A 43 -13.90 8.09 -2.85
CA PRO A 43 -14.12 7.33 -4.08
C PRO A 43 -12.89 7.19 -4.97
N SER A 44 -11.75 7.79 -4.60
CA SER A 44 -10.52 7.79 -5.40
C SER A 44 -9.29 7.95 -4.52
N LEU A 45 -8.19 7.31 -4.93
CA LEU A 45 -6.86 7.70 -4.49
C LEU A 45 -6.59 9.14 -4.94
N THR A 46 -5.84 9.86 -4.12
CA THR A 46 -5.34 11.21 -4.38
C THR A 46 -3.83 11.19 -4.54
N VAL A 47 -3.24 12.32 -4.97
CA VAL A 47 -1.78 12.49 -5.11
C VAL A 47 -0.99 12.10 -3.85
N GLY A 48 -1.57 12.28 -2.65
CA GLY A 48 -0.92 11.89 -1.39
C GLY A 48 -0.65 10.39 -1.25
N HIS A 49 -1.37 9.55 -1.99
CA HIS A 49 -1.17 8.10 -2.01
C HIS A 49 -0.08 7.67 -3.00
N LEU A 50 0.39 8.56 -3.88
CA LEU A 50 1.32 8.17 -4.93
C LEU A 50 2.71 7.83 -4.38
N VAL A 51 3.17 8.47 -3.30
CA VAL A 51 4.49 8.17 -2.71
C VAL A 51 4.62 6.68 -2.36
N PRO A 52 3.74 6.09 -1.53
CA PRO A 52 3.81 4.66 -1.24
C PRO A 52 3.53 3.77 -2.46
N VAL A 53 2.60 4.16 -3.36
CA VAL A 53 2.31 3.38 -4.58
C VAL A 53 3.53 3.31 -5.51
N MET A 54 4.28 4.41 -5.65
CA MET A 54 5.49 4.43 -6.48
C MET A 54 6.61 3.61 -5.85
N ALA A 55 6.76 3.64 -4.52
CA ALA A 55 7.71 2.78 -3.82
C ALA A 55 7.39 1.29 -4.06
N MET A 56 6.11 0.90 -3.91
CA MET A 56 5.64 -0.46 -4.22
C MET A 56 5.91 -0.85 -5.68
N ALA A 57 5.66 0.04 -6.64
CA ALA A 57 5.88 -0.21 -8.06
C ALA A 57 7.37 -0.38 -8.40
N HIS A 58 8.26 0.41 -7.78
CA HIS A 58 9.71 0.26 -7.95
C HIS A 58 10.20 -1.07 -7.36
N LEU A 59 9.74 -1.43 -6.17
CA LEU A 59 10.08 -2.71 -5.55
C LEU A 59 9.55 -3.90 -6.37
N GLN A 60 8.34 -3.79 -6.94
CA GLN A 60 7.81 -4.84 -7.82
C GLN A 60 8.66 -5.04 -9.08
N LYS A 61 9.13 -3.96 -9.69
CA LYS A 61 10.01 -4.03 -10.87
C LYS A 61 11.36 -4.69 -10.57
N LEU A 62 11.77 -4.70 -9.30
CA LEU A 62 12.97 -5.38 -8.82
C LEU A 62 12.69 -6.82 -8.35
N GLY A 63 11.47 -7.33 -8.55
CA GLY A 63 11.10 -8.71 -8.25
C GLY A 63 10.51 -8.93 -6.86
N HIS A 64 10.22 -7.87 -6.10
CA HIS A 64 9.52 -7.97 -4.82
C HIS A 64 8.00 -8.09 -5.01
N ARG A 65 7.28 -8.53 -3.98
CA ARG A 65 5.86 -8.89 -4.05
C ARG A 65 5.00 -7.93 -3.23
N PRO A 66 4.49 -6.83 -3.82
CA PRO A 66 3.63 -5.90 -3.11
C PRO A 66 2.25 -6.47 -2.77
N VAL A 67 1.76 -6.08 -1.59
CA VAL A 67 0.41 -6.34 -1.10
C VAL A 67 -0.27 -5.00 -0.81
N ALA A 68 -1.27 -4.63 -1.60
CA ALA A 68 -2.14 -3.51 -1.31
C ALA A 68 -3.20 -3.95 -0.29
N LEU A 69 -3.04 -3.53 0.96
CA LEU A 69 -3.97 -3.87 2.04
C LEU A 69 -5.09 -2.83 2.08
N ILE A 70 -6.32 -3.26 1.85
CA ILE A 70 -7.50 -2.42 1.96
C ILE A 70 -8.00 -2.44 3.40
N GLY A 71 -8.31 -1.24 3.89
CA GLY A 71 -8.82 -1.02 5.23
C GLY A 71 -10.33 -1.13 5.35
N GLY A 72 -10.96 -2.20 4.83
CA GLY A 72 -12.42 -2.32 4.85
C GLY A 72 -13.00 -2.49 6.25
N GLY A 73 -12.27 -3.15 7.15
CA GLY A 73 -12.58 -3.25 8.58
C GLY A 73 -12.17 -1.98 9.35
N THR A 74 -10.94 -1.49 9.14
CA THR A 74 -10.42 -0.30 9.83
C THR A 74 -11.20 0.97 9.51
N CYS A 75 -11.69 1.13 8.28
CA CYS A 75 -12.54 2.27 7.90
C CYS A 75 -13.87 2.30 8.64
N ARG A 76 -14.38 1.15 9.11
CA ARG A 76 -15.62 1.09 9.91
C ARG A 76 -15.43 1.55 11.35
N ILE A 77 -14.19 1.52 11.85
CA ILE A 77 -13.82 2.03 13.17
C ILE A 77 -13.45 3.52 13.08
N GLY A 78 -12.69 3.87 12.03
CA GLY A 78 -12.15 5.21 11.81
C GLY A 78 -10.81 5.43 12.53
N ASP A 79 -9.76 5.73 11.78
CA ASP A 79 -8.46 6.10 12.34
C ASP A 79 -8.50 7.55 12.90
N PRO A 80 -8.30 7.76 14.22
CA PRO A 80 -8.34 9.08 14.86
C PRO A 80 -7.07 9.91 14.61
N THR A 81 -6.03 9.35 13.98
CA THR A 81 -4.73 10.00 13.84
C THR A 81 -4.84 11.31 13.03
N GLY A 82 -4.63 12.44 13.71
CA GLY A 82 -4.43 13.76 13.09
C GLY A 82 -5.67 14.52 12.61
N LYS A 83 -6.90 14.12 12.97
CA LYS A 83 -8.12 14.86 12.54
C LYS A 83 -9.00 15.29 13.72
N SER A 84 -9.40 16.56 13.72
CA SER A 84 -10.24 17.21 14.75
C SER A 84 -11.74 17.01 14.58
N GLN A 85 -12.19 16.46 13.45
CA GLN A 85 -13.60 16.21 13.14
C GLN A 85 -13.85 14.71 13.00
N LEU A 86 -14.95 14.24 13.59
CA LEU A 86 -15.46 12.89 13.41
C LEU A 86 -15.64 12.62 11.91
N ARG A 87 -14.96 11.59 11.39
CA ARG A 87 -15.11 11.19 9.98
C ARG A 87 -16.55 10.75 9.74
N GLN A 88 -17.11 11.13 8.59
CA GLN A 88 -18.38 10.57 8.14
C GLN A 88 -18.23 9.04 8.03
N MET A 89 -19.06 8.31 8.76
CA MET A 89 -19.09 6.85 8.69
C MET A 89 -19.60 6.43 7.31
N LEU A 90 -18.80 5.67 6.58
CA LEU A 90 -19.17 5.09 5.29
C LEU A 90 -19.94 3.79 5.52
N SER A 91 -20.93 3.52 4.67
CA SER A 91 -21.60 2.22 4.66
C SER A 91 -20.66 1.12 4.11
N PRO A 92 -20.89 -0.16 4.47
CA PRO A 92 -20.15 -1.29 3.89
C PRO A 92 -20.15 -1.29 2.36
N GLU A 93 -21.27 -0.91 1.74
CA GLU A 93 -21.42 -0.84 0.28
C GLU A 93 -20.57 0.28 -0.33
N GLN A 94 -20.47 1.42 0.35
CA GLN A 94 -19.59 2.51 -0.07
C GLN A 94 -18.11 2.11 0.02
N ILE A 95 -17.73 1.42 1.11
CA ILE A 95 -16.38 0.90 1.32
C ILE A 95 -16.02 -0.09 0.20
N ASP A 96 -16.91 -1.01 -0.14
CA ASP A 96 -16.71 -1.99 -1.23
C ASP A 96 -16.60 -1.30 -2.61
N ASP A 97 -17.48 -0.34 -2.93
CA ASP A 97 -17.38 0.41 -4.19
C ASP A 97 -16.07 1.19 -4.31
N HIS A 98 -15.66 1.89 -3.25
CA HIS A 98 -14.39 2.59 -3.20
C HIS A 98 -13.20 1.63 -3.35
N SER A 99 -13.24 0.47 -2.70
CA SER A 99 -12.21 -0.56 -2.81
C SER A 99 -12.06 -1.08 -4.24
N LYS A 100 -13.18 -1.31 -4.94
CA LYS A 100 -13.17 -1.66 -6.37
C LYS A 100 -12.57 -0.57 -7.25
N ARG A 101 -12.83 0.71 -6.94
CA ARG A 101 -12.21 1.86 -7.64
C ARG A 101 -10.71 1.91 -7.38
N PHE A 102 -10.28 1.71 -6.14
CA PHE A 102 -8.86 1.68 -5.77
C PHE A 102 -8.12 0.57 -6.51
N ARG A 103 -8.72 -0.63 -6.62
CA ARG A 103 -8.15 -1.72 -7.42
C ARG A 103 -7.82 -1.28 -8.83
N ARG A 104 -8.79 -0.67 -9.53
CA ARG A 104 -8.61 -0.18 -10.91
C ARG A 104 -7.49 0.86 -11.02
N GLN A 105 -7.36 1.74 -10.02
CA GLN A 105 -6.32 2.76 -10.01
C GLN A 105 -4.94 2.17 -9.72
N LEU A 106 -4.83 1.29 -8.73
CA LEU A 106 -3.59 0.60 -8.38
C LEU A 106 -3.09 -0.31 -9.51
N SER A 107 -3.98 -0.95 -10.27
CA SER A 107 -3.64 -1.76 -11.45
C SER A 107 -2.89 -0.99 -12.54
N ARG A 108 -2.87 0.35 -12.50
CA ARG A 108 -2.08 1.18 -13.42
C ARG A 108 -0.60 1.26 -13.03
N PHE A 109 -0.27 0.92 -11.80
CA PHE A 109 1.07 1.03 -11.22
C PHE A 109 1.64 -0.34 -10.82
N LEU A 110 0.78 -1.25 -10.38
CA LEU A 110 1.13 -2.58 -9.90
C LEU A 110 0.58 -3.65 -10.85
N ASP A 111 1.41 -4.64 -11.14
CA ASP A 111 1.04 -5.84 -11.88
C ASP A 111 0.40 -6.87 -10.94
N PHE A 112 -0.91 -7.07 -11.03
CA PHE A 112 -1.64 -8.08 -10.25
C PHE A 112 -1.73 -9.44 -10.94
N SER A 113 -1.11 -9.63 -12.10
CA SER A 113 -1.06 -10.92 -12.77
C SER A 113 -0.16 -11.90 -12.02
N GLU A 114 -0.46 -13.20 -12.13
CA GLU A 114 0.41 -14.30 -11.72
C GLU A 114 0.94 -14.22 -10.27
N GLY A 115 0.18 -13.57 -9.37
CA GLY A 115 0.57 -13.39 -7.98
C GLY A 115 1.72 -12.40 -7.75
N LYS A 116 2.11 -11.61 -8.75
CA LYS A 116 3.16 -10.57 -8.65
C LYS A 116 2.77 -9.43 -7.71
N ALA A 117 1.48 -9.16 -7.56
CA ALA A 117 0.92 -8.32 -6.51
C ALA A 117 -0.35 -8.96 -5.97
N ARG A 118 -0.68 -8.63 -4.72
CA ARG A 118 -1.98 -8.99 -4.12
C ARG A 118 -2.68 -7.75 -3.63
N MET A 119 -4.00 -7.81 -3.65
CA MET A 119 -4.85 -6.85 -2.97
C MET A 119 -5.77 -7.65 -2.07
N VAL A 120 -5.74 -7.36 -0.77
CA VAL A 120 -6.45 -8.08 0.29
C VAL A 120 -7.20 -7.06 1.14
N ASP A 121 -8.28 -7.47 1.80
CA ASP A 121 -9.06 -6.60 2.68
C ASP A 121 -8.97 -7.07 4.12
N ASN A 122 -8.63 -6.18 5.05
CA ASN A 122 -8.61 -6.52 6.47
C ASN A 122 -9.99 -6.81 7.08
N ALA A 123 -11.07 -6.47 6.37
CA ALA A 123 -12.41 -6.92 6.72
C ALA A 123 -12.50 -8.46 6.80
N ASP A 124 -11.74 -9.19 5.97
CA ASP A 124 -11.81 -10.66 5.86
C ASP A 124 -11.45 -11.40 7.16
N TRP A 125 -10.74 -10.75 8.08
CA TRP A 125 -10.35 -11.34 9.37
C TRP A 125 -10.74 -10.51 10.60
N LEU A 126 -11.28 -9.31 10.40
CA LEU A 126 -11.76 -8.45 11.50
C LEU A 126 -13.28 -8.54 11.72
N LEU A 127 -14.02 -9.13 10.77
CA LEU A 127 -15.48 -9.21 10.74
C LEU A 127 -15.95 -10.63 10.41
#